data_AF-M1ZV22-F1
#
_entry.id   AF-M1ZV22-F1
#
_cell.length_a   1.000
_cell.length_b   1.000
_cell.length_c   1.000
_cell.angle_alpha   90.00
_cell.angle_beta   90.00
_cell.angle_gamma   90.00
#
_symmetry.space_group_name_H-M   'P 1'
#
loop_
_entity.id
_entity.type
_entity.pdbx_description
1 polymer ?
#
loop_
_entity_poly.entity_id
_entity_poly.type
_entity_poly.pdbx_seq_one_letter_code
_entity_poly.pdbx_strand_id
1 'polypeptide(L)' 'MTINKEEVIDYNSLLIILNSAIYEFYFKTFGKKLGGSLYEYYPNTLMKLKIPTIKINKEEDLYKYFNLNDNEIKF' A
#
# COMPACT_ATOMS: atom_id res chain seq x y z
N MET A 1 5.07 -2.11 27.33
CA MET A 1 6.15 -2.52 26.41
C MET A 1 5.50 -3.12 25.19
N THR A 2 5.45 -2.41 24.08
CA THR A 2 5.04 -2.99 22.80
C THR A 2 6.30 -3.58 22.19
N ILE A 3 6.38 -4.91 22.10
CA ILE A 3 7.46 -5.57 21.38
C ILE A 3 7.25 -5.21 19.90
N ASN A 4 8.09 -4.35 19.34
CA ASN A 4 8.16 -4.15 17.89
C ASN A 4 8.69 -5.46 17.31
N LYS A 5 7.78 -6.32 16.88
CA LYS A 5 8.13 -7.53 16.15
C LYS A 5 8.66 -7.06 14.80
N GLU A 6 9.95 -7.25 14.54
CA GLU A 6 10.52 -7.00 13.22
C GLU A 6 9.95 -8.03 12.25
N GLU A 7 8.90 -7.65 11.53
CA GLU A 7 8.34 -8.50 10.50
C GLU A 7 9.21 -8.37 9.24
N VAL A 8 9.72 -9.50 8.77
CA VAL A 8 10.56 -9.57 7.57
C VAL A 8 9.65 -9.57 6.35
N ILE A 9 9.86 -8.61 5.45
CA ILE A 9 9.24 -8.57 4.12
C ILE A 9 10.32 -8.75 3.06
N ASP A 10 10.06 -9.58 2.05
CA ASP A 10 10.99 -9.70 0.93
C ASP A 10 10.88 -8.48 0.01
N TYR A 11 12.01 -8.13 -0.61
CA TYR A 11 12.13 -6.92 -1.42
C TYR A 11 11.17 -6.91 -2.62
N ASN A 12 10.97 -8.05 -3.29
CA ASN A 12 10.12 -8.11 -4.47
C ASN A 12 8.65 -7.92 -4.10
N SER A 13 8.20 -8.54 -3.00
CA SER A 13 6.85 -8.30 -2.48
C SER A 13 6.64 -6.82 -2.13
N LEU A 14 7.60 -6.21 -1.42
CA LEU A 14 7.52 -4.79 -1.08
C LEU A 14 7.46 -3.90 -2.33
N LEU A 15 8.27 -4.20 -3.35
CA LEU A 15 8.30 -3.48 -4.61
C LEU A 15 6.93 -3.55 -5.32
N ILE A 16 6.35 -4.75 -5.43
CA ILE A 16 5.04 -4.94 -6.08
C ILE A 16 3.94 -4.23 -5.27
N ILE A 17 3.94 -4.37 -3.94
CA ILE A 17 2.97 -3.72 -3.07
C ILE A 17 3.00 -2.21 -3.27
N LEU A 18 4.16 -1.58 -3.13
CA LEU A 18 4.26 -0.12 -3.16
C LEU A 18 4.01 0.50 -4.55
N ASN A 19 4.17 -0.28 -5.63
CA ASN A 19 3.90 0.17 -6.99
C ASN A 19 2.51 -0.27 -7.52
N SER A 20 1.66 -0.85 -6.68
CA SER A 20 0.30 -1.27 -7.06
C SER A 20 -0.69 -0.11 -7.09
N ALA A 21 -1.76 -0.24 -7.89
CA ALA A 21 -2.84 0.74 -7.95
C ALA A 21 -3.56 0.90 -6.60
N ILE A 22 -3.70 -0.19 -5.84
CA ILE A 22 -4.29 -0.18 -4.49
C ILE A 22 -3.45 0.71 -3.56
N TYR A 23 -2.12 0.59 -3.59
CA TYR A 23 -1.25 1.37 -2.71
C TYR A 23 -1.09 2.80 -3.17
N GLU A 24 -1.19 3.08 -4.47
CA GLU A 24 -1.32 4.44 -4.96
C GLU A 24 -2.60 5.10 -4.40
N PHE A 25 -3.75 4.42 -4.50
CA PHE A 25 -5.01 4.90 -3.92
C PHE A 25 -4.87 5.07 -2.39
N TYR A 26 -4.35 4.06 -1.69
CA TYR A 26 -4.19 4.08 -0.25
C TYR A 26 -3.28 5.22 0.22
N PHE A 27 -2.13 5.43 -0.45
CA PHE A 27 -1.25 6.56 -0.18
C PHE A 27 -1.97 7.91 -0.38
N LYS A 28 -2.77 8.06 -1.44
CA LYS A 28 -3.53 9.30 -1.68
C LYS A 28 -4.56 9.61 -0.59
N THR A 29 -5.01 8.61 0.18
CA THR A 29 -5.87 8.85 1.35
C THR A 29 -5.14 9.49 2.53
N PHE A 30 -3.81 9.37 2.58
CA PHE A 30 -2.93 9.98 3.58
C PHE A 30 -2.26 11.27 3.10
N GLY A 31 -2.02 11.39 1.79
CA GLY A 31 -1.38 12.54 1.18
C GLY A 31 -2.30 13.77 1.10
N LYS A 32 -1.72 14.96 1.27
CA LYS A 32 -2.41 16.22 1.00
C LYS A 32 -2.29 16.55 -0.48
N LYS A 33 -3.41 16.66 -1.19
CA LYS A 33 -3.43 17.07 -2.59
C LYS A 33 -2.98 18.53 -2.71
N LEU A 34 -1.93 18.79 -3.48
CA LEU A 34 -1.41 20.14 -3.71
C LEU A 34 -2.00 20.79 -4.97
N GLY A 35 -2.32 19.97 -5.98
CA GLY A 35 -2.83 20.41 -7.28
C GLY A 35 -2.43 19.43 -8.38
N GLY A 36 -3.26 19.27 -9.41
CA GLY A 36 -3.01 18.28 -10.46
C GLY A 36 -2.84 16.85 -9.89
N SER A 37 -1.74 16.19 -10.28
CA SER A 37 -1.33 14.86 -9.82
C SER A 37 -0.36 14.89 -8.62
N LEU A 38 -0.07 16.06 -8.04
CA LEU A 38 0.90 16.20 -6.96
C LEU A 38 0.26 16.01 -5.58
N TYR A 39 0.86 15.13 -4.78
CA TYR A 39 0.51 14.87 -3.39
C TYR A 39 1.71 15.11 -2.48
N GLU A 40 1.50 15.86 -1.42
CA GLU A 40 2.46 16.06 -0.34
C GLU A 40 2.21 15.03 0.77
N TYR A 41 3.28 14.42 1.30
CA TYR A 41 3.18 13.55 2.47
C TYR A 41 3.81 14.20 3.70
N TYR A 42 3.20 13.98 4.85
CA TYR A 42 3.78 14.32 6.15
C TYR A 42 4.18 13.03 6.87
N PRO A 43 5.39 12.93 7.44
CA PRO A 43 5.86 11.69 8.08
C PRO A 43 4.88 11.09 9.08
N ASN A 44 4.29 11.91 9.96
CA ASN A 44 3.33 11.45 10.98
C ASN A 44 2.09 10.77 10.39
N THR A 45 1.62 11.24 9.24
CA THR A 45 0.47 10.68 8.55
C THR A 45 0.88 9.47 7.72
N LEU A 46 2.02 9.54 7.04
CA LEU A 46 2.57 8.44 6.25
C LEU A 46 2.91 7.21 7.10
N MET A 47 3.45 7.38 8.31
CA MET A 47 3.75 6.27 9.22
C MET A 47 2.51 5.48 9.68
N LYS A 48 1.30 5.97 9.41
CA LYS A 48 0.05 5.23 9.68
C LYS A 48 -0.26 4.20 8.58
N LEU A 49 0.35 4.35 7.40
CA LEU A 49 0.23 3.39 6.30
C LEU A 49 0.70 2.01 6.76
N LYS A 50 -0.15 1.01 6.56
CA LYS A 50 0.16 -0.38 6.88
C LYS A 50 0.58 -1.11 5.62
N ILE A 51 1.62 -1.93 5.72
CA ILE A 51 2.11 -2.79 4.64
C ILE A 51 1.96 -4.24 5.12
N PRO A 52 1.26 -5.12 4.40
CA PRO A 52 1.15 -6.52 4.76
C PRO A 52 2.48 -7.22 4.51
N THR A 53 2.91 -8.04 5.47
CA THR A 53 4.11 -8.87 5.38
C THR A 53 3.78 -10.22 4.74
N ILE A 54 3.25 -10.15 3.52
CA ILE A 54 2.84 -11.30 2.70
C ILE A 54 3.74 -11.45 1.48
N LYS A 55 3.93 -12.68 1.03
CA LYS A 55 4.62 -12.94 -0.23
C LYS A 55 3.70 -12.65 -1.40
N ILE A 56 4.14 -11.78 -2.30
CA ILE A 56 3.43 -11.35 -3.50
C ILE A 56 4.32 -11.64 -4.70
N ASN A 57 3.77 -12.26 -5.74
CA ASN A 57 4.51 -12.49 -6.99
C ASN A 57 4.01 -11.58 -8.12
N LYS A 58 2.78 -11.06 -7.99
CA LYS A 58 2.13 -10.18 -8.97
C LYS A 58 1.00 -9.40 -8.30
N GLU A 59 0.58 -8.30 -8.92
CA GLU A 59 -0.42 -7.40 -8.35
C GLU A 59 -1.77 -8.08 -8.06
N GLU A 60 -2.18 -9.07 -8.86
CA GLU A 60 -3.46 -9.78 -8.65
C GLU A 60 -3.48 -10.59 -7.35
N ASP A 61 -2.31 -10.92 -6.78
CA ASP A 61 -2.23 -11.55 -5.47
C ASP A 61 -2.71 -10.56 -4.37
N LEU A 62 -2.54 -9.25 -4.57
CA LEU A 62 -3.07 -8.21 -3.66
C LEU A 62 -4.58 -8.10 -3.74
N TYR A 63 -5.15 -8.18 -4.94
CA TYR A 63 -6.61 -8.17 -5.10
C TYR A 63 -7.26 -9.33 -4.35
N LYS A 64 -6.66 -10.52 -4.42
CA LYS A 64 -7.09 -11.68 -3.63
C LYS A 64 -6.92 -11.48 -2.13
N TYR A 65 -5.78 -10.94 -1.70
CA TYR A 65 -5.50 -10.69 -0.29
C TYR A 65 -6.50 -9.72 0.35
N PHE A 66 -6.85 -8.64 -0.36
CA PHE A 66 -7.84 -7.66 0.09
C PHE A 66 -9.29 -8.04 -0.27
N ASN A 67 -9.49 -9.20 -0.89
CA ASN A 67 -10.78 -9.71 -1.32
C ASN A 67 -11.58 -8.72 -2.18
N LEU A 68 -10.88 -8.07 -3.13
CA LEU A 68 -11.48 -7.16 -4.10
C LEU A 68 -12.15 -7.93 -5.23
N ASN A 69 -13.28 -7.44 -5.70
CA ASN A 69 -13.98 -7.98 -6.86
C ASN A 69 -13.65 -7.24 -8.16
N ASP A 70 -14.02 -7.82 -9.30
CA ASP A 70 -13.70 -7.29 -10.62
C ASP A 70 -14.23 -5.87 -10.87
N ASN A 71 -15.32 -5.46 -10.20
CA ASN A 71 -15.81 -4.09 -10.33
C ASN A 71 -14.88 -3.13 -9.59
N GLU A 72 -14.43 -3.48 -8.39
CA GLU A 72 -13.52 -2.66 -7.57
C GLU A 72 -12.15 -2.49 -8.23
N ILE A 73 -11.67 -3.50 -8.97
CA ILE A 73 -10.37 -3.46 -9.68
C ILE A 73 -10.43 -2.56 -10.93
N LYS A 74 -11.60 -2.39 -11.53
CA LYS A 74 -11.78 -1.63 -12.79
C LYS A 74 -11.88 -0.10 -12.60
N PHE A 75 -12.07 0.36 -11.37
CA PHE A 75 -12.20 1.78 -11.01
C PHE A 75 -10.88 2.36 -10.52
#